data_AF-A0A536AK18-F1
#
_entry.id   AF-A0A536AK18-F1
#
_cell.length_a   1.000
_cell.length_b   1.000
_cell.length_c   1.000
_cell.angle_alpha   90.00
_cell.angle_beta   90.00
_cell.angle_gamma   90.00
#
_symmetry.space_group_name_H-M   'P 1'
#
loop_
_entity.id
_entity.type
_entity.pdbx_description
1 polymer ?
#
loop_
_entity_poly.entity_id
_entity_poly.type
_entity_poly.pdbx_seq_one_letter_code
_entity_poly.pdbx_strand_id
1 'polypeptide(L)'
;ITPLSSFSGSQGQVVIDQGPPLSSPVTISAIGDRNAMVEALADESAVPDVRARQVQFQIQLVFRGSPDVSVPAYDSSLQIPHVSPT
;
A
#
# COMPACT_ATOMS: atom_id res chain seq x y z
N ILE A 1 6.94 0.01 0.58
CA ILE A 1 6.33 -1.33 0.73
C ILE A 1 7.15 -2.29 -0.12
N THR A 2 7.62 -3.36 0.50
CA THR A 2 8.38 -4.45 -0.15
C THR A 2 7.68 -5.79 0.14
N PRO A 3 8.07 -6.91 -0.51
CA PRO A 3 7.48 -8.22 -0.22
C PRO A 3 7.60 -8.66 1.25
N LEU A 4 8.57 -8.12 1.98
CA LEU A 4 8.77 -8.40 3.41
C LEU A 4 8.13 -7.35 4.32
N SER A 5 7.39 -6.38 3.76
CA SER A 5 6.74 -5.36 4.57
C SER A 5 5.68 -5.97 5.48
N SER A 6 5.71 -5.56 6.74
CA SER A 6 4.75 -5.95 7.77
C SER A 6 3.81 -4.78 8.09
N PHE A 7 2.58 -5.10 8.47
CA PHE A 7 1.55 -4.12 8.80
C PHE A 7 1.02 -4.43 10.20
N SER A 8 1.02 -3.43 11.07
CA SER A 8 0.45 -3.52 12.42
C SER A 8 -0.28 -2.23 12.78
N GLY A 9 -0.97 -2.19 13.91
CA GLY A 9 -1.64 -0.97 14.37
C GLY A 9 -2.89 -1.26 15.18
N SER A 10 -3.47 -0.20 15.73
CA SER A 10 -4.75 -0.21 16.43
C SER A 10 -5.65 0.89 15.86
N GLN A 11 -6.97 0.74 16.06
CA GLN A 11 -8.06 1.57 15.52
C GLN A 11 -7.63 2.91 14.89
N GLY A 12 -7.69 2.97 13.55
CA GLY A 12 -7.45 4.20 12.79
C GLY A 12 -5.98 4.52 12.50
N GLN A 13 -5.05 3.70 13.01
CA GLN A 13 -3.63 3.82 12.72
C GLN A 13 -3.07 2.55 12.08
N VAL A 14 -2.14 2.73 11.15
CA VAL A 14 -1.34 1.66 10.56
C VAL A 14 0.14 2.00 10.68
N VAL A 15 0.92 1.07 11.20
CA VAL A 15 2.38 1.08 11.20
C VAL A 15 2.84 0.14 10.11
N ILE A 16 3.64 0.65 9.18
CA ILE A 16 4.28 -0.14 8.13
C ILE A 16 5.73 -0.34 8.54
N ASP A 17 6.14 -1.59 8.69
CA ASP A 17 7.47 -1.96 9.14
C ASP A 17 7.83 -1.34 10.50
N GLN A 18 8.94 -0.62 10.59
CA GLN A 18 9.37 0.12 11.80
C GLN A 18 9.13 1.64 11.65
N GLY A 19 8.28 2.04 10.69
CA GLY A 19 7.97 3.43 10.39
C GLY A 19 7.07 4.10 11.44
N PRO A 20 6.87 5.43 11.33
CA PRO A 20 5.91 6.14 12.18
C PRO A 20 4.47 5.66 11.90
N PRO A 21 3.58 5.66 12.92
CA PRO A 21 2.17 5.39 12.70
C PRO A 21 1.53 6.38 11.71
N LEU A 22 0.82 5.84 10.72
CA LEU A 22 0.03 6.60 9.75
C LEU A 22 -1.43 6.61 10.21
N SER A 23 -2.08 7.77 10.10
CA SER A 23 -3.51 7.94 10.41
C SER A 23 -4.30 8.30 9.17
N SER A 24 -5.61 8.02 9.18
CA SER A 24 -6.51 8.36 8.09
C SER A 24 -6.63 9.88 7.88
N PRO A 25 -6.67 10.39 6.64
CA PRO A 25 -6.62 9.65 5.37
C PRO A 25 -5.19 9.22 4.97
N VAL A 26 -5.02 7.95 4.62
CA VAL A 26 -3.75 7.40 4.14
C VAL A 26 -3.71 7.42 2.61
N THR A 27 -2.63 7.94 2.04
CA THR A 27 -2.39 7.93 0.59
C THR A 27 -1.29 6.93 0.26
N ILE A 28 -1.57 6.01 -0.66
CA ILE A 28 -0.60 5.04 -1.18
C ILE A 28 -0.32 5.41 -2.64
N SER A 29 0.96 5.56 -2.98
CA SER A 29 1.42 5.79 -4.35
C SER A 29 2.08 4.53 -4.89
N ALA A 30 1.73 4.13 -6.11
CA ALA A 30 2.30 2.98 -6.80
C ALA A 30 2.75 3.39 -8.21
N ILE A 31 3.82 2.75 -8.70
CA ILE A 31 4.39 2.97 -10.03
C ILE A 31 4.24 1.67 -10.82
N GLY A 32 3.73 1.76 -12.05
CA GLY A 32 3.50 0.63 -12.94
C GLY A 32 2.75 1.05 -14.20
N ASP A 33 2.24 0.08 -14.96
CA ASP A 33 1.33 0.36 -16.08
C ASP A 33 0.00 0.90 -15.53
N ARG A 34 -0.29 2.17 -15.84
CA ARG A 34 -1.47 2.86 -15.34
C ARG A 34 -2.77 2.14 -15.73
N ASN A 35 -2.89 1.68 -16.96
CA ASN A 35 -4.14 1.10 -17.47
C ASN A 35 -4.38 -0.25 -16.81
N ALA A 36 -3.34 -1.10 -16.74
CA ALA A 36 -3.41 -2.39 -16.08
C ALA A 36 -3.73 -2.25 -14.58
N MET A 37 -3.14 -1.26 -13.90
CA MET A 37 -3.45 -1.01 -12.48
C MET A 37 -4.89 -0.54 -12.26
N VAL A 38 -5.38 0.38 -13.10
CA VAL A 38 -6.78 0.86 -12.98
C VAL A 38 -7.76 -0.27 -13.28
N GLU A 39 -7.49 -1.10 -14.28
CA GLU A 39 -8.32 -2.25 -14.64
C GLU A 39 -8.36 -3.28 -13.49
N ALA A 40 -7.21 -3.63 -12.94
CA ALA A 40 -7.12 -4.57 -11.81
C ALA A 40 -7.85 -4.06 -10.55
N LEU A 41 -7.89 -2.74 -10.34
CA LEU A 41 -8.61 -2.12 -9.21
C LEU A 41 -10.11 -1.95 -9.49
N ALA A 42 -10.53 -1.94 -10.75
CA ALA A 42 -11.93 -1.90 -11.14
C ALA A 42 -12.58 -3.29 -11.13
N ASP A 43 -11.78 -4.36 -11.28
CA ASP A 43 -12.25 -5.74 -11.17
C ASP A 43 -12.49 -6.14 -9.71
N GLU A 44 -13.77 -6.19 -9.33
CA GLU A 44 -14.19 -6.63 -7.98
C GLU A 44 -13.75 -8.06 -7.65
N SER A 45 -13.55 -8.90 -8.66
CA SER A 45 -13.09 -10.29 -8.48
C SER A 45 -11.59 -10.39 -8.19
N ALA A 46 -10.80 -9.39 -8.60
CA ALA A 46 -9.38 -9.30 -8.28
C ALA A 46 -9.13 -8.92 -6.81
N VAL A 47 -10.11 -8.26 -6.17
CA VAL A 47 -10.03 -7.89 -4.75
C VAL A 47 -11.34 -8.21 -4.01
N PRO A 48 -11.69 -9.51 -3.88
CA PRO A 48 -13.03 -9.95 -3.52
C PRO A 48 -13.50 -9.50 -2.13
N ASP A 49 -12.57 -9.15 -1.24
CA ASP A 49 -12.86 -8.69 0.11
C ASP A 49 -12.97 -7.17 0.26
N VAL A 50 -12.51 -6.38 -0.72
CA VAL A 50 -12.38 -4.93 -0.53
C VAL A 50 -13.74 -4.29 -0.28
N ARG A 51 -14.75 -4.62 -1.08
CA ARG A 51 -16.09 -4.08 -0.88
C ARG A 51 -16.69 -4.48 0.47
N ALA A 52 -16.54 -5.74 0.88
CA ALA A 52 -17.02 -6.20 2.17
C ALA A 52 -16.37 -5.42 3.33
N ARG A 53 -15.05 -5.18 3.24
CA ARG A 53 -14.30 -4.40 4.25
C ARG A 53 -14.65 -2.92 4.23
N GLN A 54 -14.91 -2.32 3.07
CA GLN A 54 -15.41 -0.94 2.98
C GLN A 54 -16.72 -0.77 3.74
N VAL A 55 -17.65 -1.72 3.59
CA VAL A 55 -18.92 -1.71 4.32
C VAL A 55 -18.70 -1.97 5.82
N GLN A 56 -17.96 -3.03 6.17
CA GLN A 56 -17.76 -3.45 7.55
C GLN A 56 -17.09 -2.36 8.40
N PHE A 57 -16.09 -1.67 7.85
CA PHE A 57 -15.32 -0.66 8.57
C PHE A 57 -15.72 0.79 8.21
N GLN A 58 -16.74 0.95 7.37
CA GLN A 58 -17.20 2.26 6.86
C GLN A 58 -16.05 3.10 6.26
N ILE A 59 -15.13 2.44 5.54
CA ILE A 59 -13.98 3.10 4.90
C ILE A 59 -14.24 3.35 3.42
N GLN A 60 -13.80 4.51 2.93
CA GLN A 60 -13.85 4.85 1.51
C GLN A 60 -12.45 4.73 0.90
N LEU A 61 -12.37 4.08 -0.26
CA LEU A 61 -11.15 4.00 -1.07
C LEU A 61 -11.40 4.76 -2.37
N VAL A 62 -10.41 5.54 -2.79
CA VAL A 62 -10.46 6.31 -4.03
C VAL A 62 -9.18 6.04 -4.80
N PHE A 63 -9.32 5.61 -6.05
CA PHE A 63 -8.21 5.34 -6.94
C PHE A 63 -8.07 6.46 -7.96
N ARG A 64 -6.86 7.01 -8.11
CA ARG A 64 -6.56 8.07 -9.08
C ARG A 64 -5.26 7.73 -9.79
N GLY A 65 -5.31 7.68 -11.12
CA GLY A 65 -4.11 7.59 -11.95
C GLY A 65 -3.50 8.96 -12.17
N SER A 66 -2.18 9.07 -12.01
CA SER A 66 -1.38 10.26 -12.35
C SER A 66 -0.33 9.89 -13.39
N PRO A 67 -0.05 10.75 -14.39
CA PRO A 67 1.04 10.50 -15.35
C PRO A 67 2.41 10.58 -14.67
N ASP A 68 2.54 11.43 -13.64
CA ASP A 68 3.76 11.61 -12.87
C ASP A 68 3.48 11.31 -11.39
N VAL A 69 4.33 10.48 -10.79
CA VAL A 69 4.26 10.13 -9.36
C VAL A 69 5.67 10.24 -8.78
N SER A 70 5.85 11.16 -7.83
CA SER A 70 7.08 11.23 -7.05
C SER A 70 6.98 10.30 -5.85
N VAL A 71 7.78 9.23 -5.84
CA VAL A 71 7.92 8.36 -4.67
C VAL A 71 9.16 8.78 -3.86
N PRO A 72 9.09 8.74 -2.52
CA PRO A 72 10.28 8.94 -1.70
C PRO A 72 11.37 7.95 -2.09
N ALA A 73 12.63 8.37 -1.99
CA ALA A 73 13.76 7.47 -2.16
C ALA A 73 13.64 6.28 -1.20
N TYR A 74 14.16 5.13 -1.64
CA TYR A 74 14.20 3.87 -0.91
C TYR A 74 14.52 4.06 0.58
N ASP A 75 13.68 3.45 1.44
CA ASP A 75 13.91 3.44 2.89
C ASP A 75 14.99 2.42 3.24
N SER A 76 16.19 2.92 3.55
CA SER A 76 17.37 2.12 3.90
C SER A 76 17.30 1.44 5.27
N SER A 77 16.26 1.71 6.08
CA SER A 77 16.09 1.05 7.38
C SER A 77 15.76 -0.45 7.28
N LEU A 78 15.33 -0.92 6.10
CA LEU A 78 15.08 -2.33 5.78
C LEU A 78 16.33 -3.08 5.29
N GLN A 79 17.53 -2.62 5.67
CA GLN A 79 18.78 -3.31 5.33
C GLN A 79 18.79 -4.73 5.92
N ILE A 80 18.85 -5.75 5.06
CA ILE A 80 19.01 -7.16 5.48
C ILE A 80 20.52 -7.39 5.70
N PRO A 81 21.03 -7.43 6.94
CA PRO A 81 22.47 -7.28 7.19
C PRO A 81 23.32 -8.51 6.82
N HIS A 82 22.70 -9.64 6.46
CA HIS A 82 23.37 -10.94 6.36
C HIS A 82 23.11 -11.70 5.06
N VAL A 83 22.77 -11.03 3.96
CA VAL A 83 22.61 -11.70 2.66
C VAL A 83 23.91 -11.57 1.87
N SER A 84 24.72 -12.63 1.87
CA SER A 84 25.80 -12.76 0.88
C SER A 84 25.16 -13.14 -0.47
N PRO A 85 25.38 -12.38 -1.55
CA PRO A 85 24.97 -12.81 -2.87
C PRO A 85 25.80 -14.05 -3.25
N THR A 86 25.11 -15.15 -3.55
CA THR A 86 25.67 -16.34 -4.22
C THR A 86 26.02 -16.05 -5.66
#